data_AF-A0A2N1J7R6-F1
#
_entry.id   AF-A0A2N1J7R6-F1
#
_cell.length_a   1.000
_cell.length_b   1.000
_cell.length_c   1.000
_cell.angle_alpha   90.00
_cell.angle_beta   90.00
_cell.angle_gamma   90.00
#
_symmetry.space_group_name_H-M   'P 1'
#
loop_
_entity.id
_entity.type
_entity.pdbx_description
1 polymer ?
#
loop_
_entity_poly.entity_id
_entity_poly.type
_entity_poly.pdbx_seq_one_letter_code
_entity_poly.pdbx_strand_id
1 'polypeptide(L)'
;MLSTRAILGKIDSHTASRLSYAYESWFFHYIAEDGLVFLAVSDADSGRRVSFAFLAQLQKEYNAMPPSANTQPKLDALRAQFNQSPDSDPIRRAQSES
;
A
#
# COMPACT_ATOMS: atom_id res chain seq x y z
N MET A 1 16.86 -10.25 12.98
CA MET A 1 15.67 -10.22 12.12
C MET A 1 14.70 -9.21 12.70
N LEU A 2 14.57 -8.01 12.12
CA LEU A 2 13.51 -7.09 12.54
C LEU A 2 12.18 -7.63 12.04
N SER A 3 11.35 -8.16 12.94
CA SER A 3 10.01 -8.65 12.62
C SER A 3 9.11 -7.47 12.23
N THR A 4 8.15 -7.67 11.31
CA THR A 4 7.12 -6.67 10.91
C THR A 4 6.47 -5.95 12.11
N ARG A 5 6.33 -6.63 13.25
CA ARG A 5 5.87 -6.06 14.53
C ARG A 5 6.72 -4.88 15.03
N ALA A 6 8.04 -4.92 14.86
CA ALA A 6 8.93 -3.84 15.27
C ALA A 6 8.74 -2.57 14.43
N ILE A 7 8.33 -2.72 13.16
CA ILE A 7 7.98 -1.60 12.28
C ILE A 7 6.63 -1.02 12.69
N LEU A 8 5.62 -1.88 12.95
CA LEU A 8 4.31 -1.44 13.42
C LEU A 8 4.39 -0.64 14.73
N GLY A 9 5.27 -1.00 15.66
CA GLY A 9 5.48 -0.24 16.91
C GLY A 9 6.13 1.14 16.74
N LYS A 10 6.69 1.44 15.56
CA LYS A 10 7.24 2.77 15.21
C LYS A 10 6.27 3.64 14.43
N ILE A 11 5.14 3.08 14.00
CA ILE A 11 4.09 3.83 13.29
C ILE A 11 3.36 4.67 14.33
N ASP A 12 3.71 5.95 14.40
CA ASP A 12 2.90 6.92 15.12
C ASP A 12 1.74 7.35 14.21
N SER A 13 0.55 6.83 14.52
CA SER A 13 -0.71 7.15 13.83
C SER A 13 -1.12 8.63 13.94
N HIS A 14 -0.49 9.41 14.83
CA HIS A 14 -0.80 10.83 15.02
C HIS A 14 0.08 11.77 14.18
N THR A 15 1.25 11.33 13.70
CA THR A 15 2.22 12.23 13.07
C THR A 15 2.51 11.94 11.60
N ALA A 16 2.32 10.72 11.11
CA ALA A 16 2.56 10.40 9.70
C ALA A 16 1.48 9.49 9.09
N SER A 17 0.64 10.06 8.23
CA SER A 17 -0.38 9.33 7.46
C SER A 17 0.20 8.48 6.32
N ARG A 18 1.48 8.69 5.95
CA ARG A 18 2.14 7.99 4.84
C ARG A 18 3.66 7.99 5.02
N LEU A 19 4.30 6.81 5.02
CA LEU A 19 5.75 6.70 5.20
C LEU A 19 6.33 5.45 4.52
N SER A 20 7.65 5.45 4.31
CA SER A 20 8.41 4.28 3.84
C SER A 20 9.60 4.03 4.76
N TYR A 21 9.76 2.80 5.21
CA TYR A 21 10.97 2.32 5.89
C TYR A 21 11.77 1.42 4.96
N ALA A 22 13.07 1.66 4.85
CA ALA A 22 13.99 0.76 4.18
C ALA A 22 14.69 -0.12 5.22
N TYR A 23 14.79 -1.42 4.95
CA TYR A 23 15.58 -2.36 5.73
C TYR A 23 16.20 -3.39 4.79
N GLU A 24 17.53 -3.39 4.69
CA GLU A 24 18.28 -4.17 3.69
C GLU A 24 17.72 -3.92 2.27
N SER A 25 17.38 -4.97 1.52
CA SER A 25 16.80 -4.88 0.17
C SER A 25 15.27 -4.72 0.16
N TRP A 26 14.65 -4.50 1.32
CA TRP A 26 13.20 -4.43 1.46
C TRP A 26 12.74 -3.02 1.81
N PHE A 27 11.62 -2.62 1.21
CA PHE A 27 10.89 -1.42 1.53
C PHE A 27 9.53 -1.76 2.12
N PHE A 28 9.20 -1.12 3.23
CA PHE A 28 7.92 -1.22 3.92
C PHE A 28 7.21 0.12 3.75
N HIS A 29 6.15 0.13 2.95
CA HIS A 29 5.35 1.31 2.68
C HIS A 29 4.03 1.21 3.43
N TYR A 30 3.60 2.26 4.11
CA TYR A 30 2.27 2.27 4.73
C TYR A 30 1.51 3.57 4.50
N ILE A 31 0.18 3.46 4.54
CA ILE A 31 -0.79 4.56 4.68
C ILE A 31 -1.59 4.29 5.95
N ALA A 32 -1.73 5.32 6.80
CA ALA A 32 -2.50 5.26 8.04
C ALA A 32 -3.55 6.39 8.04
N GLU A 33 -4.82 6.02 8.16
CA GLU A 33 -5.96 6.95 8.15
C GLU A 33 -7.13 6.32 8.92
N ASP A 34 -7.83 7.12 9.74
CA ASP A 34 -9.02 6.70 10.50
C ASP A 34 -8.83 5.42 11.34
N GLY A 35 -7.64 5.22 11.90
CA GLY A 35 -7.31 4.04 12.72
C GLY A 35 -7.04 2.76 11.91
N LEU A 36 -7.07 2.83 10.59
CA LEU A 36 -6.67 1.76 9.68
C LEU A 36 -5.24 1.95 9.19
N VAL A 37 -4.50 0.85 9.04
CA VAL A 37 -3.15 0.83 8.46
C VAL A 37 -3.11 -0.13 7.29
N PHE A 38 -2.76 0.39 6.12
CA PHE A 38 -2.50 -0.40 4.91
C PHE A 38 -0.99 -0.48 4.72
N LEU A 39 -0.44 -1.69 4.62
CA LEU A 39 1.00 -1.95 4.53
C LEU A 39 1.32 -2.78 3.30
N ALA A 40 2.37 -2.38 2.56
CA ALA A 40 2.94 -3.14 1.46
C ALA A 40 4.43 -3.32 1.70
N VAL A 41 4.94 -4.50 1.32
CA VAL A 41 6.38 -4.79 1.31
C VAL A 41 6.79 -5.02 -0.13
N SER A 42 7.85 -4.36 -0.56
CA SER A 42 8.39 -4.50 -1.91
C SER A 42 9.92 -4.58 -1.85
N ASP A 43 10.52 -5.14 -2.89
CA ASP A 43 11.96 -5.03 -3.09
C ASP A 43 12.35 -3.59 -3.54
N ALA A 44 13.65 -3.36 -3.67
CA ALA A 44 14.19 -2.08 -4.13
C ALA A 44 13.82 -1.72 -5.57
N ASP A 45 13.51 -2.73 -6.39
CA ASP A 45 13.30 -2.58 -7.84
C ASP A 45 11.84 -2.21 -8.18
N SER A 46 10.90 -2.59 -7.32
CA SER A 46 9.45 -2.37 -7.48
C SER A 46 9.05 -0.89 -7.49
N GLY A 47 9.91 0.01 -7.02
CA GLY A 47 9.73 1.46 -7.05
C GLY A 47 8.68 1.99 -6.07
N ARG A 48 9.05 3.00 -5.28
CA ARG A 48 8.18 3.63 -4.24
C ARG A 48 6.81 4.08 -4.76
N ARG A 49 6.70 4.50 -6.02
CA ARG A 49 5.45 5.02 -6.61
C ARG A 49 4.39 3.91 -6.75
N VAL A 50 4.80 2.74 -7.24
CA VAL A 50 3.91 1.59 -7.47
C VAL A 50 3.34 1.09 -6.15
N SER A 51 4.19 0.91 -5.14
CA SER A 51 3.78 0.44 -3.81
C SER A 51 2.73 1.36 -3.17
N PHE A 52 2.90 2.68 -3.27
CA PHE A 52 1.89 3.60 -2.74
C PHE A 52 0.62 3.69 -3.59
N ALA A 53 0.71 3.58 -4.91
CA ALA A 53 -0.47 3.53 -5.78
C ALA A 53 -1.31 2.27 -5.48
N PHE A 54 -0.65 1.13 -5.25
CA PHE A 54 -1.29 -0.09 -4.76
C PHE A 54 -2.01 0.16 -3.42
N LEU A 55 -1.34 0.76 -2.44
CA LEU A 55 -1.94 1.04 -1.12
C LEU A 55 -3.14 1.98 -1.20
N ALA A 56 -3.09 3.03 -2.03
CA ALA A 56 -4.21 3.95 -2.22
C ALA A 56 -5.41 3.24 -2.87
N GLN A 57 -5.18 2.39 -3.87
CA GLN A 57 -6.26 1.62 -4.49
C GLN A 57 -6.84 0.58 -3.51
N LEU A 58 -5.99 -0.09 -2.72
CA LEU A 58 -6.43 -1.04 -1.71
C LEU A 58 -7.30 -0.37 -0.64
N GLN A 59 -6.89 0.80 -0.15
CA GLN A 59 -7.68 1.59 0.81
C GLN A 59 -9.05 1.97 0.23
N LYS A 60 -9.08 2.49 -1.00
CA LYS A 60 -10.33 2.84 -1.68
C LYS A 60 -11.29 1.66 -1.78
N GLU A 61 -10.77 0.51 -2.19
CA GLU A 61 -11.57 -0.71 -2.37
C GLU A 61 -12.03 -1.28 -1.02
N TYR A 62 -11.19 -1.22 0.01
CA TYR A 62 -11.56 -1.63 1.37
C TYR A 62 -12.68 -0.77 1.93
N ASN A 63 -12.58 0.56 1.81
CA ASN A 63 -13.58 1.50 2.32
C ASN A 63 -14.93 1.39 1.58
N ALA A 64 -14.93 0.88 0.34
CA ALA A 64 -16.15 0.62 -0.42
C ALA A 64 -16.82 -0.73 -0.05
N MET A 65 -16.13 -1.60 0.70
CA MET A 65 -16.65 -2.89 1.13
C MET A 65 -17.34 -2.81 2.51
N PRO A 66 -18.38 -3.62 2.75
CA PRO A 66 -18.93 -3.74 4.09
C PRO A 66 -17.89 -4.36 5.05
N PRO A 67 -17.90 -4.02 6.36
CA PRO A 67 -16.90 -4.50 7.32
C PRO A 67 -16.78 -6.03 7.44
N SER A 68 -17.82 -6.77 7.05
CA SER A 68 -17.87 -8.24 7.08
C SER A 68 -17.45 -8.90 5.76
N ALA A 69 -17.09 -8.13 4.73
CA ALA A 69 -16.69 -8.68 3.44
C ALA A 69 -15.37 -9.46 3.53
N ASN A 70 -15.28 -10.56 2.78
CA ASN A 70 -14.02 -11.24 2.55
C ASN A 70 -13.18 -10.42 1.57
N THR A 71 -12.13 -9.75 2.07
CA THR A 71 -11.26 -8.86 1.28
C THR A 71 -10.18 -9.60 0.50
N GLN A 72 -9.90 -10.86 0.85
CA GLN A 72 -8.77 -11.62 0.31
C GLN A 72 -8.78 -11.73 -1.22
N PRO A 73 -9.89 -12.06 -1.91
CA PRO A 73 -9.89 -12.18 -3.36
C PRO A 73 -9.56 -10.87 -4.08
N LYS A 74 -10.02 -9.74 -3.53
CA LYS A 74 -9.75 -8.42 -4.10
C LYS A 74 -8.29 -8.01 -3.86
N LEU A 75 -7.76 -8.29 -2.68
CA LEU A 75 -6.35 -8.05 -2.36
C LEU A 75 -5.43 -8.83 -3.31
N ASP A 76 -5.73 -10.10 -3.56
CA ASP A 76 -4.95 -10.94 -4.48
C ASP A 76 -5.02 -10.43 -5.92
N ALA A 77 -6.20 -10.01 -6.38
CA ALA A 77 -6.37 -9.42 -7.71
C ALA A 77 -5.58 -8.11 -7.87
N LEU A 78 -5.65 -7.20 -6.89
CA LEU A 78 -4.89 -5.95 -6.90
C LEU A 78 -3.38 -6.21 -6.88
N ARG A 79 -2.91 -7.15 -6.05
CA ARG A 79 -1.50 -7.51 -5.99
C ARG A 79 -1.01 -8.03 -7.35
N ALA A 80 -1.78 -8.92 -7.98
CA ALA A 80 -1.44 -9.45 -9.30
C ALA A 80 -1.36 -8.34 -10.36
N GLN A 81 -2.34 -7.44 -10.38
CA GLN A 81 -2.38 -6.31 -11.31
C GLN A 81 -1.14 -5.40 -11.18
N PHE A 82 -0.80 -4.99 -9.95
CA PHE A 82 0.32 -4.07 -9.72
C PHE A 82 1.70 -4.72 -9.93
N ASN A 83 1.81 -6.04 -9.75
CA ASN A 83 3.05 -6.78 -10.04
C ASN A 83 3.26 -7.04 -11.53
N GLN A 84 2.19 -7.24 -12.31
CA GLN A 84 2.27 -7.54 -13.75
C GLN A 84 2.48 -6.30 -14.62
N SER A 85 2.17 -5.12 -14.11
CA SER A 85 2.22 -3.88 -14.88
C SER A 85 2.53 -2.72 -13.93
N PRO A 86 3.82 -2.36 -13.73
CA PRO A 86 4.21 -1.21 -12.90
C PRO A 86 3.69 0.13 -13.46
N ASP A 87 3.25 0.15 -14.72
CA ASP A 87 2.58 1.28 -15.37
C ASP A 87 1.05 1.31 -15.17
N SER A 88 0.47 0.38 -14.38
CA SER A 88 -0.96 0.35 -14.05
C SER A 88 -1.43 1.52 -13.18
N ASP A 89 -0.53 2.45 -12.86
CA ASP A 89 -0.75 3.61 -12.00
C ASP A 89 -1.99 4.41 -12.47
N PRO A 90 -3.15 4.30 -11.80
CA PRO A 90 -4.35 5.03 -12.20
C PRO A 90 -4.16 6.54 -12.03
N ILE A 91 -3.14 6.99 -11.29
CA ILE A 91 -2.80 8.41 -11.14
C ILE A 91 -2.29 9.01 -12.45
N ARG A 92 -1.63 8.24 -13.33
CA ARG A 92 -1.29 8.71 -14.69
C ARG A 92 -2.54 8.93 -15.55
N ARG A 93 -3.58 8.08 -15.42
CA ARG A 93 -4.84 8.26 -16.15
C ARG A 93 -5.62 9.49 -15.69
N ALA A 94 -5.61 9.78 -14.39
CA ALA A 94 -6.28 10.97 -13.84
C ALA A 94 -5.61 12.30 -14.27
N GLN A 95 -4.32 12.30 -14.61
CA GLN A 95 -3.62 13.50 -15.12
C GLN A 95 -3.71 13.66 -16.64
N SER A 96 -4.21 12.67 -17.38
CA SER A 96 -4.41 12.76 -18.84
C SER A 96 -5.83 13.20 -19.24
N GLU A 97 -6.72 13.44 -18.28
CA GLU A 97 -8.10 13.91 -18.51
C GLU A 97 -8.33 15.36 -18.05
N SER A 98 -7.29 16.21 -18.05
CA SER A 98 -7.39 17.64 -17.71
C SER A 98 -7.00 18.54 -18.87
#